data_AF-A0A952WJN1-F1
#
_entry.id   AF-A0A952WJN1-F1
#
_cell.length_a   1.000
_cell.length_b   1.000
_cell.length_c   1.000
_cell.angle_alpha   90.00
_cell.angle_beta   90.00
_cell.angle_gamma   90.00
#
_symmetry.space_group_name_H-M   'P 1'
#
loop_
_entity.id
_entity.type
_entity.pdbx_description
1 polymer ?
#
loop_
_entity_poly.entity_id
_entity_poly.type
_entity_poly.pdbx_seq_one_letter_code
_entity_poly.pdbx_strand_id
1 'polypeptide(L)'
;MASPVERTFVVTSLSEAKIAEKLLEMSQRGKLPGFEPRSGSFDALAYGWIYDFDLIGKYIAGTDGTRIEFGLVAKSRMPWIVGALLALSVFPGVWITDSMLSIYFDWYPKEFWKTCVWYIPLTILPIPWVWKTAMNRSRAAAEHSSQELIERIAAALGGSVNHEPA
;
A
#
# COMPACT_ATOMS: atom_id res chain seq x y z
N MET A 1 13.53 14.24 -8.07
CA MET A 1 13.81 13.43 -9.26
C MET A 1 12.89 12.22 -9.20
N ALA A 2 11.88 12.15 -10.06
CA ALA A 2 11.09 10.94 -10.22
C ALA A 2 11.94 9.97 -11.05
N SER A 3 12.21 8.78 -10.53
CA SER A 3 12.84 7.72 -11.34
C SER A 3 12.00 7.47 -12.59
N PRO A 4 12.62 7.18 -13.74
CA PRO A 4 11.88 6.67 -14.90
C PRO A 4 11.05 5.47 -14.43
N VAL A 5 9.77 5.42 -14.83
CA VAL A 5 8.84 4.37 -14.42
C VAL A 5 9.23 3.10 -15.17
N GLU A 6 10.22 2.36 -14.68
CA GLU A 6 10.60 1.10 -15.29
C GLU A 6 9.40 0.14 -15.23
N ARG A 7 8.94 -0.30 -16.41
CA ARG A 7 7.88 -1.29 -16.50
C ARG A 7 8.53 -2.66 -16.37
N THR A 8 8.26 -3.32 -15.25
CA THR A 8 8.67 -4.70 -15.04
C THR A 8 7.64 -5.63 -15.68
N PHE A 9 8.11 -6.61 -16.44
CA PHE A 9 7.24 -7.61 -17.06
C PHE A 9 7.89 -8.99 -17.07
N VAL A 10 7.04 -10.02 -17.09
CA VAL A 10 7.48 -11.42 -17.20
C VAL A 10 6.99 -11.98 -18.53
N VAL A 11 7.89 -12.63 -19.27
CA VAL A 11 7.54 -13.33 -20.52
C VAL A 11 7.54 -14.83 -20.27
N THR A 12 6.48 -15.51 -20.68
CA THR A 12 6.36 -16.97 -20.59
C THR A 12 5.70 -17.54 -21.84
N SER A 13 6.07 -18.75 -22.23
CA SER A 13 5.44 -19.49 -23.34
C SER A 13 4.08 -20.08 -22.97
N LEU A 14 3.66 -19.95 -21.70
CA LEU A 14 2.37 -20.46 -21.23
C LEU A 14 1.21 -19.60 -21.72
N SER A 15 0.06 -20.24 -21.93
CA SER A 15 -1.20 -19.56 -22.19
C SER A 15 -1.75 -18.91 -20.92
N GLU A 16 -2.57 -17.86 -21.07
CA GLU A 16 -3.24 -17.16 -19.97
C GLU A 16 -3.94 -18.12 -18.99
N ALA A 17 -4.68 -19.10 -19.51
CA ALA A 17 -5.38 -20.08 -18.67
C ALA A 17 -4.43 -20.90 -17.78
N LYS A 18 -3.29 -21.34 -18.32
CA LYS A 18 -2.27 -22.09 -17.56
C LYS A 18 -1.54 -21.20 -16.56
N ILE A 19 -1.35 -19.93 -16.88
CA ILE A 19 -0.77 -18.95 -15.96
C ILE A 19 -1.72 -18.75 -14.77
N ALA A 20 -3.00 -18.49 -15.03
CA ALA A 20 -4.01 -18.31 -14.00
C ALA A 20 -4.12 -19.55 -13.09
N GLU A 21 -4.10 -20.76 -13.66
CA GLU A 21 -4.10 -22.01 -12.90
C GLU A 21 -2.88 -22.13 -11.98
N LYS A 22 -1.66 -21.89 -12.49
CA LYS A 22 -0.43 -21.92 -11.69
C LYS A 22 -0.41 -20.85 -10.59
N LEU A 23 -0.89 -19.65 -10.87
CA LEU A 23 -0.98 -18.57 -9.88
C LEU A 23 -2.00 -18.91 -8.79
N LEU A 24 -3.12 -19.53 -9.14
CA LEU A 24 -4.10 -20.04 -8.19
C LEU A 24 -3.50 -21.12 -7.29
N GLU A 25 -2.75 -22.08 -7.84
CA GLU A 25 -2.02 -23.08 -7.05
C GLU A 25 -1.01 -22.45 -6.09
N MET A 26 -0.28 -21.42 -6.53
CA MET A 26 0.65 -20.68 -5.66
C MET A 26 -0.06 -19.97 -4.52
N SER A 27 -1.21 -19.35 -4.82
CA SER A 27 -2.07 -18.70 -3.82
C SER A 27 -2.57 -19.70 -2.78
N GLN A 28 -3.07 -20.86 -3.21
CA GLN A 28 -3.52 -21.93 -2.30
C GLN A 28 -2.41 -22.44 -1.38
N ARG A 29 -1.15 -22.35 -1.81
CA ARG A 29 0.04 -22.68 -1.01
C ARG A 29 0.51 -21.53 -0.12
N GLY A 30 -0.21 -20.41 -0.08
CA GLY A 30 0.13 -19.22 0.71
C GLY A 30 1.32 -18.42 0.15
N LYS A 31 1.75 -18.68 -1.10
CA LYS A 31 2.90 -17.99 -1.70
C LYS A 31 2.54 -16.68 -2.40
N LEU A 32 1.25 -16.43 -2.61
CA LEU A 32 0.72 -15.26 -3.30
C LEU A 32 -0.40 -14.64 -2.46
N PRO A 33 -0.06 -13.82 -1.44
CA PRO A 33 -1.03 -13.25 -0.52
C PRO A 33 -1.99 -12.33 -1.26
N GLY A 34 -3.26 -12.33 -0.87
CA GLY A 34 -4.29 -11.47 -1.45
C GLY A 34 -4.53 -11.70 -2.95
N PHE A 35 -4.22 -12.90 -3.47
CA PHE A 35 -4.45 -13.21 -4.87
C PHE A 35 -5.93 -13.18 -5.22
N GLU A 36 -6.29 -12.32 -6.16
CA GLU A 36 -7.64 -12.24 -6.73
C GLU A 36 -7.54 -12.35 -8.26
N PRO A 37 -8.01 -13.45 -8.87
CA PRO A 37 -8.02 -13.57 -10.32
C PRO A 37 -9.10 -12.65 -10.93
N ARG A 38 -8.76 -12.01 -12.06
CA ARG A 38 -9.68 -11.21 -12.87
C ARG A 38 -9.59 -11.67 -14.33
N SER A 39 -10.55 -11.26 -15.17
CA SER A 39 -10.49 -11.52 -16.61
C SER A 39 -9.38 -10.66 -17.23
N GLY A 40 -8.33 -11.27 -17.81
CA GLY A 40 -7.20 -10.55 -18.40
C GLY A 40 -6.20 -9.96 -17.40
N SER A 41 -6.38 -10.15 -16.09
CA SER A 41 -5.43 -9.69 -15.07
C SER A 41 -5.55 -10.46 -13.75
N PHE A 42 -4.68 -10.16 -12.80
CA PHE A 42 -4.82 -10.59 -11.41
C PHE A 42 -4.29 -9.51 -10.48
N ASP A 43 -4.77 -9.55 -9.24
CA ASP A 43 -4.22 -8.75 -8.16
C ASP A 43 -3.50 -9.67 -7.18
N ALA A 44 -2.44 -9.18 -6.56
CA ALA A 44 -1.75 -9.80 -5.43
C ALA A 44 -1.34 -8.71 -4.45
N LEU A 45 -1.24 -9.02 -3.16
CA LEU A 45 -0.88 -8.05 -2.14
C LEU A 45 0.63 -7.83 -2.11
N ALA A 46 1.06 -6.58 -2.30
CA ALA A 46 2.42 -6.12 -2.05
C ALA A 46 2.45 -5.36 -0.73
N TYR A 47 3.17 -5.91 0.25
CA TYR A 47 3.19 -5.36 1.60
C TYR A 47 3.97 -4.05 1.63
N GLY A 48 3.32 -3.00 2.15
CA GLY A 48 3.99 -1.76 2.49
C GLY A 48 4.34 -1.69 3.97
N TRP A 49 4.73 -0.50 4.44
CA TRP A 49 5.04 -0.31 5.85
C TRP A 49 3.78 -0.05 6.68
N ILE A 50 3.03 1.00 6.32
CA ILE A 50 1.74 1.35 6.94
C ILE A 50 0.62 1.23 5.91
N TYR A 51 0.92 1.54 4.64
CA TYR A 51 -0.04 1.47 3.54
C TYR A 51 0.31 0.29 2.65
N ASP A 52 -0.62 -0.64 2.48
CA ASP A 52 -0.46 -1.74 1.52
C ASP A 52 -0.80 -1.31 0.10
N PHE A 53 -0.22 -2.04 -0.86
CA PHE A 53 -0.40 -1.85 -2.29
C PHE A 53 -0.86 -3.16 -2.92
N ASP A 54 -1.67 -3.06 -3.96
CA ASP A 54 -2.04 -4.19 -4.78
C ASP A 54 -1.10 -4.20 -6.01
N LEU A 55 -0.40 -5.32 -6.20
CA LEU A 55 0.37 -5.66 -7.39
C LEU A 55 -0.59 -6.23 -8.42
N ILE A 56 -0.82 -5.47 -9.48
CA ILE A 56 -1.69 -5.84 -10.59
C ILE A 56 -0.82 -6.44 -11.69
N GLY A 57 -1.06 -7.69 -12.06
CA GLY A 57 -0.45 -8.34 -13.22
C GLY A 57 -1.46 -8.41 -14.36
N LYS A 58 -1.19 -7.74 -15.48
CA LYS A 58 -2.05 -7.76 -16.68
C LYS A 58 -1.48 -8.70 -17.73
N TYR A 59 -2.33 -9.59 -18.25
CA TYR A 59 -1.94 -10.51 -19.32
C TYR A 59 -2.02 -9.79 -20.67
N ILE A 60 -0.95 -9.89 -21.46
CA ILE A 60 -0.86 -9.39 -22.82
C ILE A 60 -0.43 -10.56 -23.70
N ALA A 61 -1.33 -10.99 -24.58
CA ALA A 61 -1.02 -12.01 -25.57
C ALA A 61 0.02 -11.46 -26.56
N GLY A 62 1.15 -12.16 -26.69
CA GLY A 62 2.18 -11.91 -27.68
C GLY A 62 2.23 -13.04 -28.71
N THR A 63 3.05 -12.84 -29.76
CA THR A 63 3.25 -13.84 -30.83
C THR A 63 3.95 -15.10 -30.34
N ASP A 64 4.86 -14.98 -29.36
CA ASP A 64 5.72 -16.07 -28.86
C ASP A 64 5.37 -16.52 -27.43
N GLY A 65 4.22 -16.09 -26.89
CA GLY A 65 3.80 -16.39 -25.53
C GLY A 65 2.93 -15.30 -24.90
N THR A 66 2.79 -15.35 -23.58
CA THR A 66 2.06 -14.35 -22.80
C THR A 66 3.06 -13.46 -22.06
N ARG A 67 2.92 -12.13 -22.22
CA ARG A 67 3.62 -11.11 -21.43
C ARG A 67 2.73 -10.71 -20.25
N ILE A 68 3.29 -10.66 -19.06
CA ILE A 68 2.61 -10.18 -17.85
C ILE A 68 3.23 -8.83 -17.49
N GLU A 69 2.46 -7.75 -17.60
CA GLU A 69 2.89 -6.42 -17.16
C GLU A 69 2.47 -6.19 -15.71
N PHE A 70 3.39 -5.71 -14.88
CA PHE A 70 3.13 -5.45 -13.47
C PHE A 70 2.97 -3.96 -13.21
N GLY A 71 2.00 -3.62 -12.36
CA GLY A 71 1.78 -2.28 -11.84
C GLY A 71 1.45 -2.32 -10.34
N LEU A 72 1.86 -1.28 -9.61
CA LEU A 72 1.52 -1.11 -8.21
C LEU A 72 0.44 -0.04 -8.04
N VAL A 73 -0.63 -0.38 -7.32
CA VAL A 73 -1.72 0.53 -7.02
C VAL A 73 -1.93 0.61 -5.51
N ALA A 74 -2.03 1.82 -4.96
CA ALA A 74 -2.26 2.00 -3.53
C ALA A 74 -3.68 1.59 -3.16
N LYS A 75 -3.83 0.87 -2.03
CA LYS A 75 -5.14 0.42 -1.57
C LYS A 75 -5.98 1.59 -1.05
N SER A 76 -7.08 1.90 -1.74
CA SER A 76 -7.90 3.11 -1.51
C SER A 76 -8.54 3.21 -0.12
N ARG A 77 -8.67 2.09 0.60
CA ARG A 77 -9.27 2.03 1.95
C ARG A 77 -8.30 2.39 3.08
N MET A 78 -6.99 2.30 2.85
CA MET A 78 -5.99 2.54 3.90
C MET A 78 -5.97 3.99 4.43
N PRO A 79 -6.12 5.03 3.58
CA PRO A 79 -6.29 6.41 4.04
C PRO A 79 -7.37 6.59 5.11
N TRP A 80 -8.53 5.96 4.93
CA TRP A 80 -9.65 6.06 5.85
C TRP A 80 -9.39 5.36 7.17
N ILE A 81 -8.78 4.17 7.13
CA ILE A 81 -8.43 3.41 8.35
C ILE A 81 -7.44 4.20 9.20
N VAL A 82 -6.38 4.74 8.58
CA VAL A 82 -5.38 5.56 9.27
C VAL A 82 -6.01 6.84 9.81
N GLY A 83 -6.88 7.50 9.04
CA GLY A 83 -7.61 8.69 9.49
C GLY A 83 -8.51 8.42 10.70
N ALA A 84 -9.24 7.30 10.70
CA ALA A 84 -10.08 6.88 11.81
C ALA A 84 -9.25 6.57 13.07
N LEU A 85 -8.12 5.86 12.91
CA LEU A 85 -7.19 5.56 14.00
C LEU A 85 -6.59 6.84 14.60
N LEU A 86 -6.19 7.79 13.74
CA LEU A 86 -5.69 9.10 14.17
C LEU A 86 -6.75 9.87 14.96
N ALA A 87 -7.98 9.96 14.44
CA ALA A 87 -9.07 10.62 15.14
C ALA A 87 -9.35 9.99 16.52
N LEU A 88 -9.36 8.65 16.58
CA LEU A 88 -9.54 7.90 17.82
C LEU A 88 -8.39 8.11 18.81
N SER A 89 -7.16 8.33 18.33
CA SER A 89 -5.98 8.58 19.18
C SER A 89 -5.91 10.02 19.69
N VAL A 90 -6.30 11.00 18.87
CA VAL A 90 -6.20 12.43 19.19
C VAL A 90 -7.28 12.84 20.19
N PHE A 91 -8.50 12.33 20.03
CA PHE A 91 -9.66 12.73 20.84
C PHE A 91 -9.50 12.50 22.35
N PRO A 92 -9.09 11.32 22.85
CA PRO A 92 -8.82 11.12 24.28
C PRO A 92 -7.64 11.97 24.76
N GLY A 93 -6.68 12.28 23.89
CA GLY A 93 -5.57 13.19 24.20
C GLY A 93 -6.04 14.59 24.55
N VAL A 94 -7.09 15.11 23.91
CA VAL A 94 -7.69 16.42 24.24
C VAL A 94 -8.25 16.40 25.67
N TRP A 95 -9.00 15.36 26.03
CA TRP A 95 -9.60 15.23 27.36
C TRP A 95 -8.56 15.14 28.47
N ILE A 96 -7.51 14.34 28.24
CA ILE A 96 -6.39 14.22 29.19
C ILE A 96 -5.68 15.56 29.33
N THR A 97 -5.43 16.25 28.22
CA THR A 97 -4.75 17.55 28.21
C THR A 97 -5.57 18.62 28.93
N ASP A 98 -6.87 18.70 28.69
CA ASP A 98 -7.79 19.63 29.37
C ASP A 98 -7.86 19.37 30.87
N SER A 99 -7.95 18.09 31.26
CA SER A 99 -7.95 17.67 32.66
C SER A 99 -6.64 18.03 33.36
N MET A 100 -5.49 17.80 32.72
CA MET A 100 -4.20 18.21 33.28
C MET A 100 -4.10 19.73 33.41
N LEU A 101 -4.44 20.49 32.36
CA LEU A 101 -4.33 21.95 32.38
C LEU A 101 -5.21 22.57 33.46
N SER A 102 -6.43 22.09 33.64
CA SER A 102 -7.35 22.56 34.68
C SER A 102 -6.90 22.21 36.10
N ILE A 103 -6.13 21.14 36.29
CA ILE A 103 -5.58 20.74 37.60
C ILE A 103 -4.31 21.54 37.94
N TYR A 104 -3.43 21.78 36.96
CA TYR A 104 -2.12 22.38 37.21
C TYR A 104 -2.09 23.91 37.09
N PHE A 105 -3.04 24.51 36.37
CA PHE A 105 -3.05 25.96 36.12
C PHE A 105 -4.38 26.58 36.53
N ASP A 106 -4.38 27.26 37.69
CA ASP A 106 -5.58 27.94 38.22
C ASP A 106 -6.12 29.05 37.30
N TRP A 107 -5.25 29.62 36.45
CA TRP A 107 -5.62 30.64 35.47
C TRP A 107 -6.20 30.03 34.18
N TYR A 108 -6.06 28.72 33.97
CA TYR A 108 -6.50 28.09 32.74
C TYR A 108 -8.03 27.99 32.70
N PRO A 109 -8.65 28.43 31.59
CA PRO A 109 -10.08 28.34 31.44
C PRO A 109 -10.57 26.88 31.49
N LYS A 110 -11.60 26.61 32.30
CA LYS A 110 -12.24 25.29 32.41
C LYS A 110 -13.18 24.97 31.24
N GLU A 111 -13.25 25.84 30.21
CA GLU A 111 -14.05 25.58 29.03
C GLU A 111 -13.30 24.69 28.03
N PHE A 112 -13.69 23.41 27.97
CA PHE A 112 -13.14 22.39 27.07
C PHE A 112 -12.93 22.86 25.61
N TRP A 113 -13.84 23.70 25.10
CA TRP A 113 -13.74 24.26 23.74
C TRP A 113 -12.45 25.06 23.49
N LYS A 114 -11.95 25.79 24.49
CA LYS A 114 -10.71 26.57 24.34
C LYS A 114 -9.53 25.63 24.12
N THR A 115 -9.47 24.51 24.84
CA THR A 115 -8.49 23.44 24.62
C THR A 115 -8.56 22.90 23.20
N CYS A 116 -9.76 22.61 22.70
CA CYS A 116 -9.96 22.14 21.33
C CYS A 116 -9.42 23.11 20.26
N VAL A 117 -9.68 24.42 20.40
CA VAL A 117 -9.36 25.43 19.38
C VAL A 117 -7.86 25.52 19.09
N TRP A 118 -6.99 25.38 20.09
CA TRP A 118 -5.54 25.44 19.87
C TRP A 118 -4.90 24.05 19.72
N TYR A 119 -5.40 23.04 20.43
CA TYR A 119 -4.82 21.69 20.43
C TYR A 119 -5.07 20.96 19.12
N ILE A 120 -6.28 21.07 18.56
CA ILE A 120 -6.65 20.37 17.32
C ILE A 120 -5.79 20.87 16.14
N PRO A 121 -5.64 22.18 15.88
CA PRO A 121 -4.74 22.65 14.84
C PRO A 121 -3.30 22.21 15.05
N LEU A 122 -2.80 22.26 16.29
CA LEU A 122 -1.44 21.87 16.62
C LEU A 122 -1.18 20.38 16.33
N THR A 123 -2.18 19.52 16.55
CA THR A 123 -2.09 18.09 16.26
C THR A 123 -2.36 17.73 14.81
N ILE A 124 -3.23 18.47 14.10
CA ILE A 124 -3.57 18.21 12.69
C ILE A 124 -2.51 18.78 11.73
N LEU A 125 -1.90 19.92 12.04
CA LEU A 125 -0.92 20.59 11.19
C LEU A 125 0.22 19.68 10.69
N PRO A 126 0.84 18.81 11.50
CA PRO A 126 1.91 17.93 11.02
C PRO A 126 1.42 16.74 10.18
N ILE A 127 0.13 16.40 10.20
CA ILE A 127 -0.42 15.18 9.56
C ILE A 127 -0.07 15.08 8.07
N PRO A 128 -0.19 16.13 7.23
CA PRO A 128 0.14 16.02 5.81
C PRO A 128 1.61 15.65 5.54
N TRP A 129 2.55 16.15 6.35
CA TRP A 129 3.98 15.81 6.22
C TRP A 129 4.27 14.39 6.65
N VAL A 130 3.69 13.96 7.77
CA VAL A 130 3.80 12.58 8.26
C VAL A 130 3.21 11.62 7.23
N TRP A 131 2.04 11.95 6.68
CA TRP A 131 1.38 11.18 5.63
C TRP A 131 2.26 11.04 4.39
N LYS A 132 2.79 12.15 3.88
CA LYS A 132 3.67 12.14 2.70
C LYS A 132 4.89 11.25 2.93
N THR A 133 5.49 11.35 4.11
CA THR A 133 6.67 10.55 4.48
C THR A 133 6.32 9.07 4.59
N ALA A 134 5.21 8.74 5.26
CA ALA A 134 4.72 7.37 5.42
C ALA A 134 4.33 6.74 4.08
N MET A 135 3.72 7.51 3.18
CA MET A 135 3.35 7.07 1.83
C MET A 135 4.59 6.76 0.99
N ASN A 136 5.59 7.65 0.99
CA ASN A 136 6.85 7.42 0.28
C ASN A 136 7.59 6.18 0.82
N ARG A 137 7.65 6.04 2.14
CA ARG A 137 8.28 4.87 2.78
C ARG A 137 7.52 3.57 2.51
N SER A 138 6.19 3.63 2.51
CA SER A 138 5.36 2.46 2.20
C SER A 138 5.48 2.06 0.73
N ARG A 139 5.57 3.03 -0.19
CA ARG A 139 5.83 2.77 -1.61
C ARG A 139 7.17 2.05 -1.80
N ALA A 140 8.24 2.55 -1.20
CA ALA A 140 9.55 1.91 -1.31
C ALA A 140 9.55 0.46 -0.76
N ALA A 141 8.86 0.22 0.35
CA ALA A 141 8.69 -1.13 0.90
C ALA A 141 7.87 -2.03 -0.04
N ALA A 142 6.79 -1.50 -0.61
CA ALA A 142 5.95 -2.23 -1.56
C ALA A 142 6.68 -2.55 -2.87
N GLU A 143 7.53 -1.65 -3.37
CA GLU A 143 8.39 -1.90 -4.52
C GLU A 143 9.32 -3.10 -4.27
N HIS A 144 10.01 -3.14 -3.13
CA HIS A 144 10.85 -4.28 -2.75
C HIS A 144 10.04 -5.57 -2.62
N SER A 145 8.90 -5.54 -1.92
CA SER A 145 8.01 -6.70 -1.79
C SER A 145 7.48 -7.17 -3.15
N SER A 146 7.22 -6.24 -4.08
CA SER A 146 6.73 -6.58 -5.41
C SER A 146 7.78 -7.27 -6.27
N GLN A 147 9.04 -6.84 -6.18
CA GLN A 147 10.15 -7.46 -6.90
C GLN A 147 10.31 -8.93 -6.46
N GLU A 148 10.29 -9.20 -5.15
CA GLU A 148 10.34 -10.56 -4.63
C GLU A 148 9.16 -11.42 -5.13
N LEU A 149 7.94 -10.84 -5.20
CA LEU A 149 6.77 -11.55 -5.72
C LEU A 149 6.88 -11.82 -7.22
N ILE A 150 7.32 -10.84 -8.00
CA ILE A 150 7.53 -10.97 -9.45
C ILE A 150 8.55 -12.06 -9.74
N GLU A 151 9.66 -12.10 -9.01
CA GLU A 151 10.68 -13.15 -9.14
C GLU A 151 10.12 -14.54 -8.85
N ARG A 152 9.31 -14.68 -7.78
CA ARG A 152 8.65 -15.95 -7.43
C ARG A 152 7.63 -16.37 -8.50
N ILE A 153 6.88 -15.42 -9.05
CA ILE A 153 5.94 -15.65 -10.15
C ILE A 153 6.70 -16.11 -11.39
N ALA A 154 7.76 -15.39 -11.78
CA ALA A 154 8.59 -15.74 -12.93
C ALA A 154 9.16 -17.17 -12.79
N ALA A 155 9.72 -17.50 -11.62
CA ALA A 155 10.24 -18.83 -11.34
C ALA A 155 9.17 -19.93 -11.44
N ALA A 156 7.95 -19.68 -10.95
CA ALA A 156 6.85 -20.67 -11.00
C ALA A 156 6.27 -20.86 -12.40
N LEU A 157 6.30 -19.81 -13.23
CA LEU A 157 5.88 -19.82 -14.63
C LEU A 157 6.98 -20.28 -15.57
N GLY A 158 8.22 -20.45 -15.10
CA GLY A 158 9.39 -20.69 -15.94
C GLY A 158 9.68 -19.55 -16.92
N GLY A 159 9.26 -18.34 -16.56
CA GLY A 159 9.45 -17.13 -17.36
C GLY A 159 10.68 -16.33 -16.94
N SER A 160 11.07 -15.37 -17.78
CA SER A 160 12.16 -14.43 -17.50
C SER A 160 11.60 -13.06 -17.10
N VAL A 161 12.15 -12.46 -16.04
CA VAL A 161 11.87 -11.08 -15.65
C VAL A 161 12.66 -10.13 -16.54
N ASN A 162 11.97 -9.17 -17.15
CA ASN A 162 12.57 -8.13 -17.98
C ASN A 162 12.13 -6.75 -17.49
N HIS A 163 13.00 -5.77 -17.71
CA HIS A 163 12.78 -4.37 -17.34
C HIS A 163 12.85 -3.55 -18.62
N GLU A 164 11.82 -2.76 -18.88
CA GLU A 164 11.79 -1.83 -20.02
C GLU A 164 11.71 -0.40 -19.48
N PRO A 165 12.58 0.52 -19.95
CA PRO A 165 12.41 1.94 -19.65
C PRO A 165 11.10 2.42 -20.31
N ALA A 166 10.18 2.98 -19.51
CA ALA A 166 8.93 3.54 -20.02
C ALA A 166 9.12 4.83 -20.81
#